data_AF-A0A849WW69-F1
#
_entry.id   AF-A0A849WW69-F1
#
_cell.length_a   1.000
_cell.length_b   1.000
_cell.length_c   1.000
_cell.angle_alpha   90.00
_cell.angle_beta   90.00
_cell.angle_gamma   90.00
#
_symmetry.space_group_name_H-M   'P 1'
#
loop_
_entity.id
_entity.type
_entity.pdbx_description
1 polymer ?
#
loop_
_entity_poly.entity_id
_entity_poly.type
_entity_poly.pdbx_seq_one_letter_code
_entity_poly.pdbx_strand_id
1 'polypeptide(L)' 'MRAAEKENVADRFIFVAGGPRLSHPVALECGLDAGFGTGTLPSHVASYVVDEFLRRQGRRKG' A
#
# COMPACT_ATOMS: atom_id res chain seq x y z
N MET A 1 1.00 11.01 -0.99
CA MET A 1 2.14 10.98 -0.05
C MET A 1 2.34 12.29 0.71
N ARG A 2 2.53 13.44 0.03
CA ARG A 2 2.75 14.75 0.69
C ARG A 2 1.82 15.11 1.85
N ALA A 3 0.53 14.78 1.79
CA ALA A 3 -0.40 15.03 2.90
C ALA A 3 -0.08 14.16 4.13
N ALA A 4 0.14 12.86 3.93
CA ALA A 4 0.49 11.93 5.02
C ALA A 4 1.87 12.24 5.64
N GLU A 5 2.81 12.71 4.83
CA GLU A 5 4.12 13.20 5.28
C GLU A 5 3.98 14.43 6.17
N LYS A 6 3.18 15.43 5.75
CA LYS A 6 2.92 16.66 6.53
C LYS A 6 2.32 16.37 7.90
N GLU A 7 1.39 15.42 7.96
CA GLU A 7 0.74 15.00 9.21
C GLU A 7 1.58 13.99 10.01
N ASN A 8 2.77 13.60 9.53
CA ASN A 8 3.66 12.63 10.16
C ASN A 8 2.98 11.28 10.48
N VAL A 9 2.09 10.84 9.58
CA VAL A 9 1.33 9.59 9.70
C VAL A 9 1.67 8.57 8.61
N ALA A 10 2.58 8.89 7.70
CA ALA A 10 2.93 8.02 6.57
C ALA A 10 3.29 6.58 7.01
N ASP A 11 4.04 6.43 8.11
CA ASP A 11 4.45 5.10 8.59
C ASP A 11 3.32 4.32 9.28
N ARG A 12 2.23 5.00 9.63
CA ARG A 12 1.09 4.41 10.37
C ARG A 12 0.07 3.76 9.45
N PHE A 13 0.14 4.01 8.14
CA PHE A 13 -0.85 3.55 7.16
C PHE A 13 -0.18 2.76 6.03
N ILE A 14 -0.94 1.81 5.49
CA ILE A 14 -0.62 1.13 4.25
C ILE A 14 -1.40 1.84 3.15
N PHE A 15 -0.70 2.52 2.25
CA PHE A 15 -1.28 3.29 1.17
C PHE A 15 -1.39 2.44 -0.08
N VAL A 16 -2.61 2.20 -0.53
CA VAL A 16 -2.87 1.47 -1.77
C VAL A 16 -3.81 2.27 -2.67
N ALA A 17 -3.74 2.03 -3.96
CA ALA A 17 -4.67 2.59 -4.93
C ALA A 17 -5.20 1.50 -5.87
N GLY A 18 -6.34 1.75 -6.49
CA GLY A 18 -6.96 0.85 -7.44
C GLY A 18 -7.57 1.57 -8.64
N GLY A 19 -7.61 0.92 -9.80
CA GLY A 19 -8.31 1.43 -10.97
C GLY A 19 -7.93 0.73 -12.28
N PRO A 20 -8.75 0.88 -13.33
CA PRO A 20 -8.56 0.18 -14.60
C PRO A 20 -7.28 0.56 -15.37
N ARG A 21 -6.62 1.66 -14.98
CA ARG A 21 -5.35 2.15 -15.55
C ARG A 21 -4.19 2.14 -14.56
N LEU A 22 -4.36 1.51 -13.40
CA LEU A 22 -3.32 1.45 -12.38
C LEU A 22 -2.63 0.09 -12.42
N SER A 23 -1.30 0.11 -12.39
CA SER A 23 -0.46 -1.07 -12.19
C SER A 23 0.30 -0.97 -10.87
N HIS A 24 0.80 -2.10 -10.38
CA HIS A 24 1.62 -2.11 -9.16
C HIS A 24 2.89 -1.25 -9.30
N PRO A 25 3.68 -1.32 -10.40
CA PRO A 25 4.84 -0.44 -10.58
C PRO A 25 4.51 1.06 -10.54
N VAL A 26 3.43 1.48 -11.21
CA VAL A 26 3.00 2.89 -11.22
C VAL A 26 2.65 3.38 -9.81
N ALA A 27 2.04 2.52 -8.99
CA ALA A 27 1.72 2.87 -7.61
C ALA A 27 3.00 3.07 -6.77
N LEU A 28 4.01 2.21 -6.93
CA LEU A 28 5.30 2.34 -6.25
C LEU A 28 6.03 3.63 -6.62
N GLU A 29 6.04 3.99 -7.92
CA GLU A 29 6.62 5.26 -8.39
C GLU A 29 5.93 6.48 -7.78
N CYS A 30 4.64 6.37 -7.43
CA CYS A 30 3.87 7.40 -6.74
C CYS A 30 4.08 7.44 -5.22
N GLY A 31 4.90 6.53 -4.68
CA GLY A 31 5.17 6.38 -3.25
C GLY A 31 4.07 5.63 -2.49
N LEU A 32 3.20 4.89 -3.17
CA LEU A 32 2.25 3.97 -2.53
C LEU A 32 2.92 2.63 -2.25
N ASP A 33 2.30 1.82 -1.40
CA ASP A 33 2.74 0.47 -1.09
C ASP A 33 2.33 -0.54 -2.17
N ALA A 34 1.13 -0.38 -2.75
CA ALA A 34 0.68 -1.21 -3.86
C ALA A 34 -0.39 -0.55 -4.75
N GLY A 35 -0.45 -1.04 -5.99
CA GLY A 35 -1.49 -0.72 -6.96
C GLY A 35 -2.27 -1.94 -7.40
N PHE A 36 -3.58 -1.79 -7.55
CA PHE A 36 -4.53 -2.84 -7.93
C PHE A 36 -5.25 -2.51 -9.25
N GLY A 37 -4.98 -3.29 -10.29
CA GLY A 37 -5.54 -3.10 -11.63
C GLY A 37 -6.83 -3.87 -11.90
N THR A 38 -7.25 -3.87 -13.17
CA THR A 38 -8.39 -4.67 -13.66
C THR A 38 -8.23 -6.15 -13.32
N GLY A 39 -9.31 -6.80 -12.85
CA GLY A 39 -9.29 -8.21 -12.43
C GLY A 39 -8.82 -8.44 -11.00
N THR A 40 -8.46 -7.39 -10.26
CA THR A 40 -8.19 -7.52 -8.81
C THR A 40 -9.46 -7.89 -8.07
N LEU A 41 -9.40 -8.95 -7.26
CA LEU A 41 -10.47 -9.36 -6.36
C LEU A 41 -10.28 -8.73 -4.97
N PRO A 42 -11.35 -8.55 -4.17
CA PRO A 42 -11.24 -8.07 -2.79
C PRO A 42 -10.26 -8.90 -1.94
N SER A 43 -10.19 -10.23 -2.17
CA SER A 43 -9.26 -11.12 -1.49
C SER A 43 -7.80 -10.79 -1.76
N HIS A 44 -7.44 -10.37 -2.99
CA HIS A 44 -6.07 -9.99 -3.32
C HIS A 44 -5.63 -8.74 -2.54
N VAL A 45 -6.54 -7.76 -2.40
CA VAL A 45 -6.29 -6.55 -1.62
C VAL A 45 -6.15 -6.88 -0.13
N ALA A 46 -7.05 -7.71 0.39
CA ALA A 46 -7.02 -8.13 1.80
C ALA A 46 -5.73 -8.89 2.14
N SER A 47 -5.33 -9.87 1.30
CA SER A 47 -4.07 -10.61 1.47
C SER A 47 -2.88 -9.66 1.50
N TYR A 48 -2.79 -8.73 0.55
CA TYR A 48 -1.71 -7.74 0.53
C TYR A 48 -1.65 -6.90 1.81
N VAL A 49 -2.80 -6.39 2.28
CA VAL A 49 -2.85 -5.55 3.50
C VAL A 49 -2.38 -6.33 4.72
N VAL A 50 -2.81 -7.58 4.88
CA VAL A 50 -2.40 -8.44 6.01
C VAL A 50 -0.90 -8.74 5.95
N ASP A 51 -0.40 -9.14 4.78
CA ASP A 51 1.02 -9.45 4.59
C ASP A 51 1.90 -8.23 4.86
N GLU A 52 1.51 -7.07 4.34
CA GLU A 52 2.24 -5.82 4.53
C GLU A 52 2.22 -5.36 6.00
N PHE A 53 1.08 -5.50 6.66
CA PHE A 53 0.96 -5.20 8.08
C PHE A 53 1.89 -6.06 8.93
N LEU A 54 1.90 -7.38 8.70
CA LEU A 54 2.79 -8.31 9.40
C LEU A 54 4.26 -8.00 9.11
N ARG A 55 4.62 -7.69 7.86
CA ARG A 55 5.97 -7.28 7.46
C ARG A 55 6.43 -6.04 8.24
N ARG A 56 5.58 -5.02 8.36
CA ARG A 56 5.90 -3.80 9.12
C ARG A 56 6.01 -4.03 10.63
N GLN A 57 5.21 -4.92 11.20
CA GLN A 57 5.36 -5.29 12.61
C GLN A 57 6.69 -5.99 12.89
N GLY A 58 7.15 -6.86 11.98
CA GLY A 58 8.45 -7.50 12.09
C GLY A 58 9.62 -6.50 12.14
N ARG A 59 9.53 -5.42 11.36
CA ARG A 59 10.56 -4.36 11.33
C ARG A 59 10.62 -3.50 12.59
N ARG A 60 9.52 -3.42 13.36
CA ARG A 60 9.45 -2.61 14.59
C ARG A 60 9.95 -3.32 15.85
N LYS A 61 10.27 -4.61 15.76
CA LYS A 61 10.83 -5.41 16.87
C LYS A 61 12.36 -5.50 16.85
N GLY A 62 13.03 -4.65 16.06
CA GLY A 62 14.49 -4.50 16.03
C GLY A 62 14.97 -3.29 16.81
#